data_AF-A0A7K6WRN4-F1
#
_entry.id   AF-A0A7K6WRN4-F1
#
_cell.length_a   1.000
_cell.length_b   1.000
_cell.length_c   1.000
_cell.angle_alpha   90.00
_cell.angle_beta   90.00
_cell.angle_gamma   90.00
#
_symmetry.space_group_name_H-M   'P 1'
#
loop_
_entity.id
_entity.type
_entity.pdbx_description
1 polymer ?
#
loop_
_entity_poly.entity_id
_entity_poly.type
_entity_poly.pdbx_seq_one_letter_code
_entity_poly.pdbx_strand_id
1 'polypeptide(L)'
;MTLWNGSFPFYPGANASFPFDTTQALVVSIFLSMLATFIIILPGIRGRRRLFWFLRVAMGLFVGAVVLTIQFTRDWETGWVTANTSYKSFSRALVSVDIGLHIGLAGLNVTLVGNPVNQVNETINYNEHFAWSFDADYDRSYGGGLEKGLPSPILYVAEKFTTQSPCSMHRRYRISGHYASLTLW
;
A
#
# COMPACT_ATOMS: atom_id res chain seq x y z
N MET A 1 -29.91 1.41 22.53
CA MET A 1 -30.84 0.47 21.88
C MET A 1 -30.18 0.01 20.59
N THR A 2 -29.69 -1.22 20.52
CA THR A 2 -29.33 -1.83 19.24
C THR A 2 -30.62 -2.33 18.58
N LEU A 3 -30.71 -2.29 17.26
CA LEU A 3 -31.94 -2.55 16.51
C LEU A 3 -32.44 -4.01 16.62
N TRP A 4 -31.61 -4.91 17.18
CA TRP A 4 -31.84 -6.35 17.29
C TRP A 4 -31.45 -6.85 18.70
N ASN A 5 -32.30 -6.59 19.70
CA ASN A 5 -32.14 -7.18 21.03
C ASN A 5 -32.62 -8.65 21.01
N GLY A 6 -31.70 -9.62 21.05
CA GLY A 6 -32.03 -11.04 21.25
C GLY A 6 -31.29 -12.05 20.36
N SER A 7 -30.58 -11.60 19.32
CA SER A 7 -29.76 -12.46 18.46
C SER A 7 -28.31 -11.98 18.44
N PHE A 8 -27.36 -12.89 18.65
CA PHE A 8 -25.93 -12.62 18.54
C PHE A 8 -25.39 -13.11 17.18
N PRO A 9 -24.48 -12.38 16.51
CA PRO A 9 -23.94 -11.06 16.88
C PRO A 9 -24.93 -9.91 16.64
N PHE A 10 -24.80 -8.83 17.42
CA PHE A 10 -25.67 -7.65 17.30
C PHE A 10 -25.59 -6.94 15.94
N TYR A 11 -24.49 -7.12 15.22
CA TYR A 11 -24.27 -6.60 13.87
C TYR A 11 -23.79 -7.75 12.97
N PRO A 12 -24.70 -8.48 12.33
CA PRO A 12 -24.36 -9.66 11.51
C PRO A 12 -23.77 -9.33 10.12
N GLY A 13 -23.43 -8.07 9.85
CA GLY A 13 -22.82 -7.65 8.59
C GLY A 13 -21.33 -7.98 8.53
N ALA A 14 -20.85 -8.29 7.32
CA ALA A 14 -19.40 -8.35 7.08
C ALA A 14 -18.78 -6.97 7.29
N ASN A 15 -17.64 -6.92 8.00
CA ASN A 15 -16.89 -5.69 8.17
C ASN A 15 -16.37 -5.21 6.82
N ALA A 16 -16.59 -3.93 6.50
CA ALA A 16 -16.07 -3.34 5.28
C ALA A 16 -14.55 -3.11 5.40
N SER A 17 -13.81 -3.49 4.37
CA SER A 17 -12.40 -3.14 4.20
C SER A 17 -12.26 -1.79 3.50
N PHE A 18 -11.25 -1.01 3.88
CA PHE A 18 -10.96 0.24 3.19
C PHE A 18 -10.35 -0.06 1.80
N PRO A 19 -10.83 0.56 0.71
CA PRO A 19 -10.48 0.16 -0.66
C PRO A 19 -9.13 0.68 -1.15
N PHE A 20 -8.55 1.68 -0.49
CA PHE A 20 -7.32 2.36 -0.94
C PHE A 20 -6.23 2.33 0.15
N ASP A 21 -5.03 2.79 -0.18
CA ASP A 21 -4.04 3.08 0.86
C ASP A 21 -4.53 4.24 1.72
N THR A 22 -4.60 4.02 3.04
CA THR A 22 -5.05 5.00 4.01
C THR A 22 -4.15 6.23 4.05
N THR A 23 -2.83 6.07 3.85
CA THR A 23 -1.89 7.21 3.88
C THR A 23 -2.11 8.12 2.68
N GLN A 24 -2.23 7.56 1.48
CA GLN A 24 -2.51 8.30 0.25
C GLN A 24 -3.89 8.97 0.32
N ALA A 25 -4.92 8.26 0.79
CA ALA A 25 -6.25 8.84 0.97
C ALA A 25 -6.24 10.03 1.94
N LEU A 26 -5.48 9.94 3.04
CA LEU A 26 -5.33 11.02 4.00
C LEU A 26 -4.62 12.23 3.37
N VAL A 27 -3.49 12.03 2.69
CA VAL A 27 -2.78 13.12 1.99
C VAL A 27 -3.70 13.80 0.99
N VAL A 28 -4.35 13.05 0.10
CA VAL A 28 -5.27 13.60 -0.91
C VAL A 28 -6.41 14.38 -0.26
N SER A 29 -7.00 13.86 0.82
CA SER A 29 -8.09 14.55 1.54
C SER A 29 -7.67 15.91 2.12
N ILE A 30 -6.46 15.99 2.69
CA ILE A 30 -5.93 17.24 3.26
C ILE A 30 -5.73 18.28 2.14
N PHE A 31 -5.06 17.91 1.05
CA PHE A 31 -4.83 18.83 -0.07
C PHE A 31 -6.12 19.27 -0.76
N LEU A 32 -7.10 18.37 -0.88
CA LEU A 32 -8.44 18.72 -1.40
C LEU A 32 -9.17 19.69 -0.48
N SER A 33 -9.11 19.50 0.83
CA SER A 33 -9.71 20.44 1.79
C SER A 33 -9.07 21.83 1.72
N MET A 34 -7.74 21.90 1.61
CA MET A 34 -7.02 23.17 1.41
C MET A 34 -7.40 23.81 0.08
N LEU A 35 -7.49 23.04 -1.00
CA LEU A 35 -7.92 23.56 -2.30
C LEU A 35 -9.35 24.12 -2.22
N ALA A 36 -10.26 23.43 -1.55
CA ALA A 36 -11.64 23.86 -1.36
C ALA A 36 -11.72 25.18 -0.57
N THR A 37 -10.94 25.34 0.51
CA THR A 37 -10.89 26.61 1.25
C THR A 37 -10.35 27.75 0.38
N PHE A 38 -9.34 27.50 -0.45
CA PHE A 38 -8.84 28.51 -1.40
C PHE A 38 -9.85 28.89 -2.48
N ILE A 39 -10.69 27.95 -2.92
CA ILE A 39 -11.80 28.25 -3.85
C ILE A 39 -12.87 29.10 -3.16
N ILE A 40 -13.17 28.86 -1.88
CA ILE A 40 -14.17 29.62 -1.11
C ILE A 40 -13.73 31.07 -0.92
N ILE A 41 -12.45 31.34 -0.64
CA ILE A 41 -11.95 32.71 -0.46
C ILE A 41 -11.69 33.44 -1.79
N LEU A 42 -11.71 32.72 -2.92
CA LEU A 42 -11.40 33.23 -4.26
C LEU A 42 -12.25 34.46 -4.67
N PRO A 43 -13.58 34.54 -4.37
CA PRO A 43 -14.39 35.71 -4.69
C PRO A 43 -13.96 36.99 -3.98
N GLY A 44 -13.26 36.89 -2.84
CA GLY A 44 -12.75 38.04 -2.08
C GLY A 44 -11.58 38.76 -2.75
N ILE A 45 -10.98 38.17 -3.79
CA ILE A 45 -9.80 38.72 -4.48
C ILE A 45 -10.24 39.59 -5.67
N ARG A 46 -9.92 40.88 -5.61
CA ARG A 46 -10.26 41.86 -6.65
C ARG A 46 -9.43 41.70 -7.93
N GLY A 47 -10.11 41.77 -9.08
CA GLY A 47 -9.51 42.05 -10.40
C GLY A 47 -8.97 40.83 -11.18
N ARG A 48 -8.36 41.11 -12.35
CA ARG A 48 -7.77 40.09 -13.26
C ARG A 48 -6.62 39.28 -12.65
N ARG A 49 -6.00 39.76 -11.55
CA ARG A 49 -4.94 39.03 -10.83
C ARG A 49 -5.43 37.79 -10.10
N ARG A 50 -6.75 37.61 -9.95
CA ARG A 50 -7.39 36.43 -9.33
C ARG A 50 -6.96 35.11 -9.96
N LEU A 51 -6.92 35.04 -11.30
CA LEU A 51 -6.54 33.82 -12.00
C LEU A 51 -5.07 33.46 -11.75
N PHE A 52 -4.18 34.45 -11.84
CA PHE A 52 -2.75 34.24 -11.57
C PHE A 52 -2.49 33.80 -10.12
N TRP A 53 -3.19 34.41 -9.16
CA TRP A 53 -3.09 34.00 -7.75
C TRP A 53 -3.57 32.56 -7.55
N PHE A 54 -4.73 32.21 -8.14
CA PHE A 54 -5.28 30.85 -8.05
C PHE A 54 -4.34 29.81 -8.66
N LEU A 55 -3.84 30.05 -9.88
CA LEU A 55 -2.90 29.15 -10.55
C LEU A 55 -1.62 28.96 -9.72
N ARG A 56 -1.10 30.03 -9.12
CA ARG A 56 0.09 29.94 -8.26
C ARG A 56 -0.16 29.09 -7.02
N VAL A 57 -1.29 29.29 -6.35
CA VAL A 57 -1.66 28.51 -5.15
C VAL A 57 -1.93 27.04 -5.51
N ALA A 58 -2.69 26.80 -6.57
CA ALA A 58 -3.00 25.45 -7.05
C ALA A 58 -1.73 24.70 -7.45
N MET A 59 -0.80 25.35 -8.15
CA MET A 59 0.48 24.73 -8.52
C MET A 59 1.36 24.43 -7.30
N GLY A 60 1.41 25.34 -6.31
CA GLY A 60 2.13 25.09 -5.06
C GLY A 60 1.56 23.92 -4.26
N LEU A 61 0.24 23.85 -4.11
CA LEU A 61 -0.45 22.72 -3.49
C LEU A 61 -0.22 21.43 -4.25
N PHE A 62 -0.29 21.46 -5.58
CA PHE A 62 -0.08 20.30 -6.41
C PHE A 62 1.35 19.75 -6.24
N VAL A 63 2.37 20.61 -6.28
CA VAL A 63 3.76 20.19 -6.05
C VAL A 63 3.92 19.58 -4.65
N GLY A 64 3.38 20.23 -3.61
CA GLY A 64 3.42 19.68 -2.25
C GLY A 64 2.71 18.33 -2.11
N ALA A 65 1.55 18.17 -2.75
CA ALA A 65 0.81 16.92 -2.77
C ALA A 65 1.60 15.81 -3.44
N VAL A 66 2.18 16.10 -4.62
CA VAL A 66 2.99 15.15 -5.39
C VAL A 66 4.20 14.69 -4.57
N VAL A 67 4.95 15.60 -3.96
CA VAL A 67 6.13 15.26 -3.13
C VAL A 67 5.73 14.32 -1.98
N LEU A 68 4.67 14.64 -1.25
CA LEU A 68 4.20 13.79 -0.14
C LEU A 68 3.65 12.44 -0.62
N THR A 69 2.92 12.40 -1.74
CA THR A 69 2.44 11.12 -2.29
C THR A 69 3.59 10.22 -2.74
N ILE A 70 4.62 10.77 -3.38
CA ILE A 70 5.80 10.03 -3.82
C ILE A 70 6.63 9.54 -2.62
N GLN A 71 6.70 10.34 -1.56
CA GLN A 71 7.38 9.96 -0.32
C GLN A 71 6.76 8.73 0.35
N PHE A 72 5.43 8.60 0.33
CA PHE A 72 4.71 7.48 0.94
C PHE A 72 4.27 6.40 -0.05
N THR A 73 4.54 6.56 -1.35
CA THR A 73 4.14 5.55 -2.34
C THR A 73 4.93 4.27 -2.17
N ARG A 74 4.27 3.15 -2.46
CA ARG A 74 4.85 1.81 -2.41
C ARG A 74 5.20 1.26 -3.80
N ASP A 75 5.03 2.09 -4.83
CA ASP A 75 5.13 1.73 -6.25
C ASP A 75 6.33 2.40 -6.93
N TRP A 76 7.48 2.45 -6.26
CA TRP A 76 8.70 2.98 -6.90
C TRP A 76 9.23 2.03 -7.97
N GLU A 77 9.18 0.74 -7.71
CA GLU A 77 9.46 -0.31 -8.68
C GLU A 77 8.36 -1.35 -8.57
N THR A 78 7.74 -1.69 -9.70
CA THR A 78 6.63 -2.65 -9.75
C THR A 78 6.92 -3.74 -10.78
N GLY A 79 6.51 -4.95 -10.47
CA GLY A 79 6.58 -6.09 -11.36
C GLY A 79 5.40 -7.01 -11.12
N TRP A 80 4.89 -7.64 -12.17
CA TRP A 80 3.77 -8.57 -12.06
C TRP A 80 3.99 -9.77 -12.96
N VAL A 81 3.47 -10.92 -12.54
CA VAL A 81 3.53 -12.16 -13.33
C VAL A 81 2.31 -13.03 -13.03
N THR A 82 1.70 -13.56 -14.09
CA THR A 82 0.67 -14.59 -13.98
C THR A 82 1.34 -15.96 -13.95
N ALA A 83 1.13 -16.72 -12.89
CA ALA A 83 1.75 -18.04 -12.73
C ALA A 83 0.82 -19.02 -12.02
N ASN A 84 0.97 -20.30 -12.38
CA ASN A 84 0.34 -21.40 -11.65
C ASN A 84 1.28 -21.84 -10.54
N THR A 85 0.89 -21.63 -9.29
CA THR A 85 1.76 -21.85 -8.14
C THR A 85 1.10 -22.69 -7.06
N SER A 86 1.92 -23.28 -6.18
CA SER A 86 1.43 -23.95 -4.97
C SER A 86 0.95 -22.89 -3.99
N TYR A 87 -0.28 -23.06 -3.48
CA TYR A 87 -0.90 -22.06 -2.62
C TYR A 87 -0.53 -22.18 -1.14
N LYS A 88 -0.76 -23.36 -0.55
CA LYS A 88 -0.61 -23.59 0.90
C LYS A 88 0.04 -24.93 1.21
N SER A 89 0.71 -24.99 2.37
CA SER A 89 1.26 -26.22 2.93
C SER A 89 0.17 -27.28 3.12
N PHE A 90 0.55 -28.56 3.01
CA PHE A 90 -0.36 -29.72 3.12
C PHE A 90 -1.49 -29.77 2.08
N SER A 91 -1.41 -28.99 1.01
CA SER A 91 -2.30 -29.08 -0.15
C SER A 91 -1.48 -29.30 -1.43
N ARG A 92 -2.00 -30.13 -2.34
CA ARG A 92 -1.43 -30.34 -3.69
C ARG A 92 -2.14 -29.48 -4.76
N ALA A 93 -3.13 -28.69 -4.38
CA ALA A 93 -3.86 -27.85 -5.30
C ALA A 93 -2.97 -26.73 -5.84
N LEU A 94 -2.96 -26.58 -7.16
CA LEU A 94 -2.34 -25.44 -7.84
C LEU A 94 -3.40 -24.36 -8.06
N VAL A 95 -3.00 -23.12 -7.89
CA VAL A 95 -3.85 -21.95 -8.13
C VAL A 95 -3.26 -21.10 -9.23
N SER A 96 -4.12 -20.56 -10.09
CA SER A 96 -3.76 -19.60 -11.13
C SER A 96 -3.83 -18.20 -10.52
N VAL A 97 -2.69 -17.55 -10.33
CA VAL A 97 -2.58 -16.30 -9.58
C VAL A 97 -1.72 -15.28 -10.31
N ASP A 98 -2.10 -14.02 -10.16
CA ASP A 98 -1.29 -12.87 -10.49
C ASP A 98 -0.51 -12.45 -9.25
N ILE A 99 0.81 -12.56 -9.32
CA ILE A 99 1.73 -12.17 -8.26
C ILE A 99 2.29 -10.81 -8.63
N GLY A 100 2.07 -9.82 -7.77
CA GLY A 100 2.63 -8.48 -7.91
C GLY A 100 3.68 -8.20 -6.84
N LEU A 101 4.76 -7.57 -7.26
CA LEU A 101 5.84 -7.06 -6.44
C LEU A 101 5.81 -5.54 -6.54
N HIS A 102 5.69 -4.87 -5.40
CA HIS A 102 5.63 -3.41 -5.31
C HIS A 102 6.67 -2.95 -4.28
N ILE A 103 7.77 -2.39 -4.75
CA ILE A 103 8.86 -1.91 -3.91
C ILE A 103 8.67 -0.42 -3.67
N GLY A 104 8.58 -0.02 -2.40
CA GLY A 104 8.58 1.36 -1.95
C GLY A 104 9.91 1.76 -1.31
N LEU A 105 10.00 3.02 -0.88
CA LEU A 105 11.20 3.54 -0.18
C LEU A 105 11.42 2.85 1.17
N ALA A 106 10.33 2.59 1.90
CA ALA A 106 10.36 2.10 3.28
C ALA A 106 9.95 0.63 3.44
N GLY A 107 9.63 -0.07 2.37
CA GLY A 107 9.23 -1.48 2.45
C GLY A 107 8.78 -2.07 1.12
N LEU A 108 8.33 -3.31 1.20
CA LEU A 108 7.87 -4.14 0.10
C LEU A 108 6.39 -4.49 0.29
N ASN A 109 5.60 -4.36 -0.77
CA ASN A 109 4.26 -4.92 -0.87
C ASN A 109 4.26 -6.08 -1.84
N VAL A 110 3.68 -7.20 -1.42
CA VAL A 110 3.49 -8.38 -2.26
C VAL A 110 1.99 -8.61 -2.39
N THR A 111 1.51 -8.58 -3.63
CA THR A 111 0.11 -8.85 -3.96
C THR A 111 -0.03 -10.25 -4.55
N LEU A 112 -1.10 -10.94 -4.18
CA LEU A 112 -1.44 -12.25 -4.71
C LEU A 112 -2.94 -12.28 -4.98
N VAL A 113 -3.31 -12.21 -6.26
CA VAL A 113 -4.69 -12.15 -6.70
C VAL A 113 -5.01 -13.38 -7.54
N GLY A 114 -6.06 -14.11 -7.19
CA GLY A 114 -6.52 -15.26 -7.97
C GLY A 114 -7.14 -14.83 -9.31
N ASN A 115 -6.88 -15.61 -10.35
CA ASN A 115 -7.55 -15.51 -11.64
C ASN A 115 -8.28 -16.83 -11.97
N PRO A 116 -9.56 -17.01 -11.55
CA PRO A 116 -10.46 -16.06 -10.88
C PRO A 116 -10.18 -15.89 -9.36
N VAL A 117 -10.72 -14.84 -8.74
CA VAL A 117 -10.42 -14.51 -7.32
C VAL A 117 -10.79 -15.63 -6.34
N ASN A 118 -11.92 -16.31 -6.59
CA ASN A 118 -12.34 -17.45 -5.79
C ASN A 118 -11.85 -18.74 -6.42
N GLN A 119 -10.91 -19.41 -5.77
CA GLN A 119 -10.34 -20.70 -6.17
C GLN A 119 -10.20 -21.60 -4.95
N VAL A 120 -10.40 -22.91 -5.13
CA VAL A 120 -10.26 -23.89 -4.03
C VAL A 120 -11.14 -23.55 -2.81
N ASN A 121 -12.34 -22.99 -3.05
CA ASN A 121 -13.27 -22.49 -2.03
C ASN A 121 -12.71 -21.39 -1.11
N GLU A 122 -11.68 -20.68 -1.55
CA GLU A 122 -11.06 -19.57 -0.83
C GLU A 122 -10.98 -18.31 -1.73
N THR A 123 -11.02 -17.14 -1.11
CA THR A 123 -10.86 -15.85 -1.78
C THR A 123 -9.40 -15.44 -1.75
N ILE A 124 -8.73 -15.51 -2.91
CA ILE A 124 -7.31 -15.19 -3.06
C ILE A 124 -7.19 -13.72 -3.47
N ASN A 125 -7.05 -12.84 -2.48
CA ASN A 125 -6.79 -11.42 -2.68
C ASN A 125 -5.95 -10.89 -1.52
N TYR A 126 -4.65 -11.20 -1.55
CA TYR A 126 -3.71 -10.80 -0.51
C TYR A 126 -2.93 -9.56 -0.95
N ASN A 127 -2.67 -8.68 0.01
CA ASN A 127 -1.77 -7.54 -0.13
C ASN A 127 -0.99 -7.41 1.19
N GLU A 128 0.16 -8.06 1.26
CA GLU A 128 0.98 -8.13 2.48
C GLU A 128 2.13 -7.11 2.38
N HIS A 129 2.39 -6.40 3.48
CA HIS A 129 3.43 -5.37 3.56
C HIS A 129 4.54 -5.78 4.52
N PHE A 130 5.78 -5.71 4.04
CA PHE A 130 6.99 -5.95 4.82
C PHE A 130 7.83 -4.68 4.88
N ALA A 131 7.89 -4.04 6.05
CA ALA A 131 8.64 -2.82 6.24
C ALA A 131 10.13 -3.09 6.45
N TRP A 132 10.99 -2.21 5.92
CA TRP A 132 12.44 -2.20 6.14
C TRP A 132 12.97 -0.82 6.51
N SER A 133 12.10 0.08 6.99
CA SER A 133 12.50 1.37 7.56
C SER A 133 13.50 1.18 8.72
N PHE A 134 14.18 2.24 9.15
CA PHE A 134 15.20 2.12 10.19
C PHE A 134 14.70 1.55 11.52
N ASP A 135 13.45 1.85 11.88
CA ASP A 135 12.80 1.35 13.09
C ASP A 135 12.14 -0.04 12.90
N ALA A 136 12.07 -0.54 11.66
CA ALA A 136 11.42 -1.80 11.34
C ALA A 136 12.44 -2.95 11.20
N ASP A 137 12.07 -4.08 11.79
CA ASP A 137 12.79 -5.34 11.62
C ASP A 137 12.07 -6.19 10.56
N TYR A 138 12.68 -6.25 9.37
CA TYR A 138 12.16 -7.01 8.25
C TYR A 138 12.13 -8.51 8.55
N ASP A 139 13.18 -9.05 9.17
CA ASP A 139 13.30 -10.49 9.42
C ASP A 139 12.27 -10.93 10.47
N ARG A 140 12.00 -10.07 11.46
CA ARG A 140 10.89 -10.30 12.41
C ARG A 140 9.53 -10.26 11.72
N SER A 141 9.31 -9.33 10.80
CA SER A 141 8.06 -9.23 10.05
C SER A 141 7.84 -10.45 9.15
N TYR A 142 8.91 -10.92 8.50
CA TYR A 142 8.92 -12.16 7.73
C TYR A 142 8.64 -13.39 8.62
N GLY A 143 9.28 -13.49 9.78
CA GLY A 143 9.03 -14.55 10.76
C GLY A 143 7.56 -14.59 11.22
N GLY A 144 6.96 -13.42 11.51
CA GLY A 144 5.53 -13.32 11.82
C GLY A 144 4.63 -13.76 10.66
N GLY A 145 5.02 -13.47 9.41
CA GLY A 145 4.32 -13.96 8.21
C GLY A 145 4.41 -15.48 8.05
N LEU A 146 5.55 -16.08 8.43
CA LEU A 146 5.75 -17.52 8.42
C LEU A 146 4.89 -18.22 9.49
N GLU A 147 4.86 -17.68 10.70
CA GLU A 147 4.02 -18.17 11.82
C GLU A 147 2.52 -18.04 11.51
N LYS A 148 2.12 -16.96 10.84
CA LYS A 148 0.73 -16.74 10.37
C LYS A 148 0.33 -17.72 9.26
N GLY A 149 1.30 -18.34 8.59
CA GLY A 149 1.04 -19.29 7.50
C GLY A 149 0.60 -18.62 6.20
N LEU A 150 1.26 -17.52 5.81
CA LEU A 150 0.99 -16.85 4.54
C LEU A 150 1.16 -17.80 3.32
N PRO A 151 0.47 -17.54 2.20
CA PRO A 151 0.62 -18.32 0.97
C PRO A 151 2.09 -18.45 0.53
N SER A 152 2.45 -19.63 0.03
CA SER A 152 3.83 -19.94 -0.37
C SER A 152 4.46 -18.95 -1.36
N PRO A 153 3.74 -18.39 -2.37
CA PRO A 153 4.31 -17.42 -3.29
C PRO A 153 4.70 -16.10 -2.62
N ILE A 154 3.91 -15.64 -1.63
CA ILE A 154 4.21 -14.41 -0.88
C ILE A 154 5.47 -14.60 -0.05
N LEU A 155 5.55 -15.72 0.67
CA LEU A 155 6.73 -16.05 1.47
C LEU A 155 7.97 -16.20 0.61
N TYR A 156 7.87 -16.86 -0.54
CA TYR A 156 8.99 -17.04 -1.47
C TYR A 156 9.57 -15.69 -1.95
N VAL A 157 8.70 -14.75 -2.31
CA VAL A 157 9.12 -13.40 -2.73
C VAL A 157 9.71 -12.64 -1.55
N ALA A 158 9.04 -12.64 -0.40
CA ALA A 158 9.50 -11.94 0.80
C ALA A 158 10.86 -12.46 1.28
N GLU A 159 11.12 -13.76 1.14
CA GLU A 159 12.40 -14.39 1.51
C GLU A 159 13.58 -13.81 0.71
N LYS A 160 13.39 -13.43 -0.56
CA LYS A 160 14.45 -12.82 -1.40
C LYS A 160 14.94 -11.46 -0.87
N PHE A 161 14.15 -10.81 -0.04
CA PHE A 161 14.46 -9.52 0.57
C PHE A 161 14.82 -9.63 2.07
N THR A 162 15.05 -10.85 2.57
CA THR A 162 15.61 -11.05 3.92
C THR A 162 17.08 -10.69 3.98
N THR A 163 17.59 -10.39 5.18
CA THR A 163 19.00 -10.01 5.36
C THR A 163 19.98 -11.15 5.03
N GLN A 164 19.55 -12.39 5.23
CA GLN A 164 20.35 -13.60 4.98
C GLN A 164 20.26 -14.12 3.54
N SER A 165 19.46 -13.47 2.69
CA SER A 165 19.28 -13.89 1.30
C SER A 165 20.60 -13.79 0.50
N PRO A 166 20.92 -14.80 -0.34
CA PRO A 166 22.16 -14.81 -1.12
C PRO A 166 22.20 -13.69 -2.18
N CYS A 167 21.05 -13.16 -2.61
CA CYS A 167 20.95 -12.06 -3.56
C CYS A 167 21.23 -10.68 -2.92
N SER A 168 21.25 -10.56 -1.59
CA SER A 168 21.60 -9.33 -0.86
C SER A 168 20.80 -8.06 -1.24
N MET A 169 19.60 -8.24 -1.80
CA MET A 169 18.76 -7.14 -2.30
C MET A 169 18.32 -6.19 -1.18
N HIS A 170 18.02 -6.75 0.01
CA HIS A 170 17.58 -6.02 1.19
C HIS A 170 18.43 -4.77 1.48
N ARG A 171 19.75 -4.96 1.58
CA ARG A 171 20.68 -3.88 1.94
C ARG A 171 20.68 -2.76 0.90
N ARG A 172 20.60 -3.10 -0.38
CA ARG A 172 20.63 -2.12 -1.49
C ARG A 172 19.36 -1.29 -1.54
N TYR A 173 18.19 -1.93 -1.47
CA TYR A 173 16.90 -1.23 -1.46
C TYR A 173 16.70 -0.41 -0.19
N ARG A 174 17.10 -0.93 0.98
CA ARG A 174 16.99 -0.19 2.23
C ARG A 174 17.84 1.08 2.24
N ILE A 175 19.08 1.03 1.79
CA ILE A 175 19.97 2.22 1.75
C ILE A 175 19.47 3.23 0.71
N SER A 176 19.16 2.77 -0.51
CA SER A 176 18.67 3.66 -1.57
C SER A 176 17.33 4.31 -1.22
N GLY A 177 16.38 3.53 -0.70
CA GLY A 177 15.09 4.01 -0.25
C GLY A 177 15.21 5.05 0.87
N HIS A 178 16.15 4.85 1.80
CA HIS A 178 16.38 5.82 2.87
C HIS A 178 16.94 7.15 2.36
N TYR A 179 17.99 7.13 1.52
CA TYR A 179 18.54 8.37 1.00
C TYR A 179 17.58 9.10 0.08
N ALA A 180 16.82 8.37 -0.76
CA ALA A 180 15.77 8.97 -1.58
C ALA A 180 14.66 9.59 -0.71
N SER A 181 14.24 8.91 0.35
CA SER A 181 13.32 9.47 1.35
C SER A 181 13.86 10.75 1.98
N LEU A 182 15.14 10.78 2.38
CA LEU A 182 15.78 11.97 2.94
C LEU A 182 15.85 13.14 1.95
N THR A 183 15.99 12.88 0.65
CA THR A 183 16.02 13.95 -0.37
C THR A 183 14.64 14.51 -0.72
N LEU A 184 13.57 13.74 -0.44
CA LEU A 184 12.19 14.15 -0.68
C LEU A 184 11.59 14.93 0.49
N TRP A 185 12.14 14.74 1.70
CA TRP A 185 11.84 15.53 2.88
C TRP A 185 12.46 16.93 2.81
#